data_AF-A0A0Q9QU50-F1
#
_entry.id   AF-A0A0Q9QU50-F1
#
_cell.length_a   1.000
_cell.length_b   1.000
_cell.length_c   1.000
_cell.angle_alpha   90.00
_cell.angle_beta   90.00
_cell.angle_gamma   90.00
#
_symmetry.space_group_name_H-M   'P 1'
#
loop_
_entity.id
_entity.type
_entity.pdbx_description
1 polymer ?
#
loop_
_entity_poly.entity_id
_entity_poly.type
_entity_poly.pdbx_seq_one_letter_code
_entity_poly.pdbx_strand_id
1 'polypeptide(L)'
;MDTKWAQEIERSFGDGPTPPAPATYVEAGRAAVRRRRLTAGAASVAAALVIGGVGWAALPGDPRADAGQVATDPSPTTEAPSPSPSETAAAGVPIRRVPAPGNPDAPLAVQWVEIDGEGLTVLQGVEVKEVVANPLDFEAPQQSFGVALVRDAEERWMVLTGENGRSSSATWDDARKRHATFADWLVDQVEFDRKALEESPVFLDRRGVLGAYANVTVLQEVRAPAEAAAYAPVEDTAAVEYRTPRGDVVFALLIAGGDATTVDPAVLETPTMAAFLRHLAAQGDSGEGLR
;
A
#
# COMPACT_ATOMS: atom_id res chain seq x y z
N MET A 1 14.11 -19.66 -44.33
CA MET A 1 12.79 -20.34 -44.42
C MET A 1 11.88 -19.85 -43.27
N ASP A 2 12.11 -18.62 -42.78
CA ASP A 2 11.69 -18.20 -41.43
C ASP A 2 10.47 -17.27 -41.42
N THR A 3 10.02 -16.83 -42.59
CA THR A 3 8.87 -15.91 -42.73
C THR A 3 7.51 -16.57 -42.55
N LYS A 4 7.45 -17.91 -42.56
CA LYS A 4 6.18 -18.66 -42.48
C LYS A 4 5.62 -18.73 -41.06
N TRP A 5 6.49 -18.86 -40.05
CA TRP A 5 6.09 -18.95 -38.65
C TRP A 5 5.53 -17.64 -38.09
N ALA A 6 6.12 -16.49 -38.45
CA ALA A 6 5.62 -15.19 -38.01
C ALA A 6 4.19 -14.92 -38.52
N GLN A 7 3.87 -15.34 -39.75
CA GLN A 7 2.53 -15.17 -40.33
C GLN A 7 1.50 -16.15 -39.72
N GLU A 8 1.94 -17.33 -39.29
CA GLU A 8 1.07 -18.33 -38.67
C GLU A 8 0.72 -17.94 -37.22
N ILE A 9 1.68 -17.37 -36.49
CA ILE A 9 1.48 -16.79 -35.16
C ILE A 9 0.52 -15.59 -35.24
N GLU A 10 0.75 -14.63 -36.13
CA GLU A 10 -0.13 -13.46 -36.28
C GLU A 10 -1.58 -13.86 -36.62
N ARG A 11 -1.75 -14.87 -37.48
CA ARG A 11 -3.07 -15.36 -37.87
C ARG A 11 -3.80 -16.11 -36.74
N SER A 12 -3.07 -16.61 -35.74
CA SER A 12 -3.65 -17.34 -34.60
C SER A 12 -4.32 -16.42 -33.57
N PHE A 13 -3.98 -15.13 -33.54
CA PHE A 13 -4.55 -14.18 -32.58
C PHE A 13 -5.96 -13.69 -32.94
N GLY A 14 -6.41 -13.90 -34.19
CA GLY A 14 -7.68 -13.36 -34.67
C GLY A 14 -7.76 -11.83 -34.57
N ASP A 15 -8.89 -11.24 -34.95
CA ASP A 15 -9.06 -9.77 -34.87
C ASP A 15 -9.25 -9.24 -33.43
N GLY A 16 -9.30 -10.15 -32.45
CA GLY A 16 -9.65 -9.84 -31.07
C GLY A 16 -11.07 -9.26 -30.93
N PRO A 17 -11.61 -9.17 -29.70
CA PRO A 17 -12.79 -8.37 -29.48
C PRO A 17 -12.45 -6.90 -29.75
N THR A 18 -13.31 -6.20 -30.53
CA THR A 18 -13.14 -4.77 -30.75
C THR A 18 -13.13 -4.05 -29.40
N PRO A 19 -12.05 -3.33 -29.04
CA PRO A 19 -12.01 -2.62 -27.77
C PRO A 19 -13.16 -1.62 -27.73
N PRO A 20 -13.85 -1.47 -26.59
CA PRO A 20 -14.93 -0.51 -26.48
C PRO A 20 -14.41 0.90 -26.75
N ALA A 21 -15.26 1.74 -27.33
CA ALA A 21 -14.87 3.10 -27.72
C ALA A 21 -14.27 3.84 -26.50
N PRO A 22 -13.17 4.61 -26.66
CA PRO A 22 -12.53 5.34 -25.56
C PRO A 22 -13.50 6.21 -24.73
N ALA A 23 -14.55 6.72 -25.37
CA ALA A 23 -15.62 7.49 -24.72
C ALA A 23 -16.30 6.73 -23.57
N THR A 24 -16.46 5.41 -23.68
CA THR A 24 -17.11 4.56 -22.67
C THR A 24 -16.35 4.57 -21.34
N TYR A 25 -15.01 4.56 -21.39
CA TYR A 25 -14.16 4.65 -20.20
C TYR A 25 -14.22 6.04 -19.56
N VAL A 26 -14.28 7.10 -20.38
CA VAL A 26 -14.39 8.48 -19.90
C VAL A 26 -15.74 8.73 -19.23
N GLU A 27 -16.82 8.19 -19.78
CA GLU A 27 -18.16 8.27 -19.19
C GLU A 27 -18.24 7.50 -17.86
N ALA A 28 -17.70 6.27 -17.81
CA ALA A 28 -17.61 5.49 -16.58
C ALA A 28 -16.80 6.23 -15.49
N GLY A 29 -15.66 6.82 -15.87
CA GLY A 29 -14.82 7.63 -14.97
C GLY A 29 -15.56 8.87 -14.44
N ARG A 30 -16.24 9.63 -15.31
CA ARG A 30 -17.05 10.79 -14.91
C ARG A 30 -18.20 10.39 -13.99
N ALA A 31 -18.88 9.28 -14.26
CA ALA A 31 -19.95 8.76 -13.41
C ALA A 31 -19.44 8.35 -12.02
N ALA A 32 -18.26 7.72 -11.94
CA ALA A 32 -17.62 7.38 -10.67
C ALA A 32 -17.23 8.62 -9.86
N VAL A 33 -16.62 9.63 -10.50
CA VAL A 33 -16.28 10.91 -9.85
C VAL A 33 -17.53 11.65 -9.36
N ARG A 34 -18.62 11.66 -10.15
CA ARG A 34 -19.88 12.28 -9.74
C ARG A 34 -20.48 11.58 -8.51
N ARG A 35 -20.45 10.25 -8.46
CA ARG A 35 -20.88 9.48 -7.27
C ARG A 35 -20.06 9.83 -6.04
N ARG A 36 -18.72 9.86 -6.15
CA ARG A 36 -17.84 10.22 -5.03
C ARG A 36 -18.10 11.64 -4.50
N ARG A 37 -18.35 12.61 -5.39
CA ARG A 37 -18.68 13.99 -4.99
C ARG A 37 -20.03 14.09 -4.28
N LEU A 38 -21.03 13.32 -4.70
CA LEU A 38 -22.34 13.29 -4.02
C LEU A 38 -22.23 12.69 -2.62
N THR A 39 -21.46 11.60 -2.45
CA THR A 39 -21.26 10.99 -1.13
C THR A 39 -20.48 11.90 -0.18
N ALA A 40 -19.43 12.57 -0.69
CA ALA A 40 -18.65 13.52 0.11
C ALA A 40 -19.46 14.77 0.52
N GLY A 41 -20.32 15.29 -0.37
CA GLY A 41 -21.16 16.45 -0.07
C GLY A 41 -22.26 16.18 0.95
N ALA A 42 -22.79 14.96 1.02
CA ALA A 42 -23.81 14.58 2.00
C ALA A 42 -23.27 14.62 3.44
N ALA A 43 -22.00 14.29 3.65
CA ALA A 43 -21.35 14.37 4.96
C ALA A 43 -21.19 15.82 5.47
N SER A 44 -20.98 16.79 4.57
CA SER A 44 -20.79 18.19 4.92
C SER A 44 -22.09 18.87 5.40
N VAL A 45 -23.25 18.47 4.86
CA VAL A 45 -24.55 19.06 5.24
C VAL A 45 -24.98 18.59 6.64
N ALA A 46 -24.61 17.39 7.06
CA ALA A 46 -24.89 16.89 8.41
C ALA A 46 -24.11 17.68 9.49
N ALA A 47 -22.86 18.05 9.23
CA ALA A 47 -22.05 18.84 10.16
C ALA A 47 -22.59 20.27 10.36
N ALA A 48 -23.15 20.89 9.32
CA ALA A 48 -23.74 22.22 9.41
C ALA A 48 -25.04 22.25 10.25
N LEU A 49 -25.83 21.17 10.23
CA LEU A 49 -27.07 21.08 11.01
C LEU A 49 -26.82 20.89 12.52
N VAL A 50 -25.72 20.25 12.92
CA VAL A 50 -25.37 20.07 14.34
C VAL A 50 -24.82 21.37 14.96
N ILE A 51 -24.09 22.18 14.18
CA ILE A 51 -23.55 23.47 14.66
C ILE A 51 -24.62 24.58 14.62
N GLY A 52 -25.58 24.52 13.70
CA GLY A 52 -26.68 25.49 13.62
C GLY A 52 -27.80 25.32 14.65
N GLY A 53 -27.92 24.15 15.30
CA GLY A 53 -29.05 23.80 16.17
C GLY A 53 -29.01 24.34 17.61
N VAL A 54 -27.87 24.86 18.09
CA VAL A 54 -27.69 25.25 19.51
C VAL A 54 -27.56 26.77 19.70
N GLY A 55 -27.57 27.55 18.61
CA GLY A 55 -27.15 28.96 18.62
C GLY A 55 -28.22 30.04 18.48
N TRP A 56 -29.52 29.77 18.70
CA TRP A 56 -30.57 30.80 18.64
C TRP A 56 -31.23 31.01 20.01
N ALA A 57 -30.46 31.58 20.94
CA ALA A 57 -31.02 32.28 22.09
C ALA A 57 -30.15 33.51 22.41
N ALA A 58 -30.71 34.69 22.09
CA ALA A 58 -30.30 36.04 22.46
C ALA A 58 -29.01 36.62 21.81
N LEU A 59 -29.20 37.59 20.89
CA LEU A 59 -28.76 38.98 21.04
C LEU A 59 -29.21 39.84 19.82
N PRO A 60 -29.71 41.07 20.01
CA PRO A 60 -29.93 42.05 18.95
C PRO A 60 -28.73 43.03 18.86
N GLY A 61 -28.35 43.47 17.65
CA GLY A 61 -27.47 44.65 17.51
C GLY A 61 -26.75 44.83 16.17
N ASP A 62 -27.32 45.70 15.34
CA ASP A 62 -26.79 46.56 14.26
C ASP A 62 -25.93 46.04 13.08
N PRO A 63 -26.28 46.42 11.82
CA PRO A 63 -25.43 46.28 10.65
C PRO A 63 -24.56 47.54 10.46
N ARG A 64 -23.24 47.37 10.30
CA ARG A 64 -22.35 48.43 9.80
C ARG A 64 -21.66 47.96 8.53
N ALA A 65 -21.89 48.73 7.47
CA ALA A 65 -21.27 48.65 6.16
C ALA A 65 -19.88 49.31 6.14
N ASP A 66 -19.18 49.08 5.02
CA ASP A 66 -17.96 49.73 4.52
C ASP A 66 -16.60 49.34 5.13
N ALA A 67 -15.74 48.75 4.29
CA ALA A 67 -14.66 49.50 3.65
C ALA A 67 -13.93 48.61 2.61
N GLY A 68 -13.77 49.14 1.40
CA GLY A 68 -13.08 48.49 0.28
C GLY A 68 -11.61 48.21 0.55
N GLN A 69 -11.17 47.03 0.11
CA GLN A 69 -9.77 46.63 0.14
C GLN A 69 -9.18 46.83 -1.26
N VAL A 70 -8.29 47.83 -1.36
CA VAL A 70 -7.53 48.17 -2.56
C VAL A 70 -6.40 47.15 -2.75
N ALA A 71 -6.26 46.64 -3.97
CA ALA A 71 -5.15 45.79 -4.38
C ALA A 71 -3.87 46.64 -4.54
N THR A 72 -2.86 46.35 -3.71
CA THR A 72 -1.50 46.91 -3.87
C THR A 72 -0.64 45.94 -4.66
N ASP A 73 0.01 46.47 -5.69
CA ASP A 73 0.95 45.80 -6.59
C ASP A 73 2.25 45.44 -5.83
N PRO A 74 2.70 44.17 -5.79
CA PRO A 74 3.93 43.80 -5.10
C PRO A 74 5.17 44.23 -5.90
N SER A 75 6.05 44.99 -5.24
CA SER A 75 7.37 45.35 -5.78
C SER A 75 8.29 44.12 -5.94
N PRO A 76 9.19 44.11 -6.94
CA PRO A 76 10.10 42.99 -7.21
C PRO A 76 11.05 42.78 -6.03
N THR A 77 10.95 41.62 -5.40
CA THR A 77 11.85 41.17 -4.34
C THR A 77 13.13 40.67 -4.99
N THR A 78 14.26 41.30 -4.66
CA THR A 78 15.61 40.86 -5.00
C THR A 78 15.83 39.44 -4.49
N GLU A 79 16.15 38.50 -5.39
CA GLU A 79 16.50 37.12 -5.04
C GLU A 79 17.69 37.11 -4.08
N ALA A 80 17.43 36.70 -2.85
CA ALA A 80 18.47 36.39 -1.88
C ALA A 80 19.17 35.08 -2.31
N PRO A 81 20.49 34.95 -2.08
CA PRO A 81 21.23 33.74 -2.42
C PRO A 81 20.59 32.52 -1.74
N SER A 82 20.28 31.52 -2.57
CA SER A 82 19.67 30.25 -2.16
C SER A 82 20.54 29.60 -1.06
N PRO A 83 20.02 29.35 0.15
CA PRO A 83 20.78 28.64 1.17
C PRO A 83 21.11 27.23 0.66
N SER A 84 22.36 26.79 0.87
CA SER A 84 22.71 25.37 0.73
C SER A 84 21.74 24.55 1.58
N PRO A 85 21.21 23.43 1.05
CA PRO A 85 20.28 22.60 1.78
C PRO A 85 20.96 22.15 3.08
N SER A 86 20.48 22.68 4.20
CA SER A 86 20.83 22.15 5.51
C SER A 86 20.11 20.82 5.63
N GLU A 87 20.91 19.75 5.55
CA GLU A 87 20.55 18.37 5.86
C GLU A 87 19.82 18.38 7.21
N THR A 88 18.48 18.44 7.18
CA THR A 88 17.66 18.28 8.37
C THR A 88 17.63 16.78 8.65
N ALA A 89 18.79 16.27 9.04
CA ALA A 89 18.96 14.90 9.46
C ALA A 89 18.02 14.66 10.63
N ALA A 90 17.03 13.80 10.43
CA ALA A 90 16.17 13.33 11.50
C ALA A 90 17.06 12.84 12.64
N ALA A 91 17.02 13.55 13.76
CA ALA A 91 17.92 13.32 14.87
C ALA A 91 17.71 11.90 15.41
N GLY A 92 18.67 11.01 15.17
CA GLY A 92 18.78 9.72 15.87
C GLY A 92 18.84 8.46 15.03
N VAL A 93 18.63 8.48 13.70
CA VAL A 93 18.82 7.28 12.87
C VAL A 93 20.28 7.22 12.40
N PRO A 94 21.07 6.19 12.79
CA PRO A 94 22.44 6.07 12.32
C PRO A 94 22.44 5.71 10.82
N ILE A 95 23.20 6.49 10.04
CA ILE A 95 23.38 6.29 8.59
C ILE A 95 24.83 5.91 8.33
N ARG A 96 25.04 4.70 7.81
CA ARG A 96 26.32 4.21 7.32
C ARG A 96 26.38 4.38 5.81
N ARG A 97 27.48 4.91 5.27
CA ARG A 97 27.66 5.05 3.82
C ARG A 97 28.58 3.95 3.27
N VAL A 98 28.18 3.31 2.17
CA VAL A 98 28.96 2.25 1.51
C VAL A 98 29.24 2.57 0.05
N PRO A 99 30.41 2.21 -0.50
CA PRO A 99 30.70 2.42 -1.92
C PRO A 99 29.64 1.77 -2.81
N ALA A 100 29.38 2.38 -3.97
CA ALA A 100 28.56 1.75 -4.99
C ALA A 100 29.15 0.38 -5.36
N PRO A 101 28.36 -0.69 -5.38
CA PRO A 101 28.86 -1.98 -5.83
C PRO A 101 29.32 -1.84 -7.28
N GLY A 102 30.47 -2.44 -7.60
CA GLY A 102 30.99 -2.43 -8.98
C GLY A 102 30.09 -3.18 -9.97
N ASN A 103 29.12 -3.97 -9.47
CA ASN A 103 28.07 -4.60 -10.24
C ASN A 103 26.81 -3.71 -10.23
N PRO A 104 26.38 -3.17 -11.40
CA PRO A 104 25.15 -2.37 -11.49
C PRO A 104 23.87 -3.17 -11.19
N ASP A 105 23.94 -4.51 -11.21
CA ASP A 105 22.79 -5.38 -10.92
C ASP A 105 22.71 -5.78 -9.43
N ALA A 106 23.62 -5.30 -8.59
CA ALA A 106 23.56 -5.60 -7.15
C ALA A 106 22.31 -4.97 -6.50
N PRO A 107 21.69 -5.60 -5.48
CA PRO A 107 20.50 -5.07 -4.82
C PRO A 107 20.62 -3.59 -4.38
N LEU A 108 21.76 -3.22 -3.77
CA LEU A 108 22.06 -1.83 -3.39
C LEU A 108 22.22 -0.86 -4.57
N ALA A 109 22.63 -1.34 -5.75
CA ALA A 109 22.69 -0.49 -6.95
C ALA A 109 21.30 -0.01 -7.37
N VAL A 110 20.28 -0.84 -7.14
CA VAL A 110 18.86 -0.57 -7.46
C VAL A 110 18.14 0.14 -6.32
N GLN A 111 18.37 -0.27 -5.06
CA GLN A 111 17.61 0.22 -3.90
C GLN A 111 18.18 1.49 -3.24
N TRP A 112 19.43 1.90 -3.52
CA TRP A 112 20.11 3.08 -2.95
C TRP A 112 20.32 3.08 -1.42
N VAL A 113 19.51 2.34 -0.67
CA VAL A 113 19.51 2.22 0.79
C VAL A 113 19.03 0.84 1.21
N GLU A 114 19.54 0.34 2.33
CA GLU A 114 19.10 -0.88 3.02
C GLU A 114 19.06 -0.66 4.54
N ILE A 115 18.32 -1.51 5.26
CA ILE A 115 18.36 -1.58 6.72
C ILE A 115 19.55 -2.45 7.14
N ASP A 116 20.39 -1.94 8.04
CA ASP A 116 21.54 -2.64 8.65
C ASP A 116 21.45 -2.47 10.17
N GLY A 117 20.86 -3.46 10.86
CA GLY A 117 20.86 -3.65 12.33
C GLY A 117 20.47 -2.47 13.21
N GLU A 118 21.35 -1.48 13.21
CA GLU A 118 21.35 -0.26 13.98
C GLU A 118 20.62 0.89 13.26
N GLY A 119 20.49 0.85 11.93
CA GLY A 119 19.83 1.89 11.15
C GLY A 119 19.87 1.65 9.64
N LEU A 120 20.38 2.62 8.89
CA LEU A 120 20.37 2.62 7.43
C LEU A 120 21.79 2.53 6.86
N THR A 121 21.98 1.64 5.88
CA THR A 121 23.14 1.64 5.00
C THR A 121 22.77 2.29 3.67
N VAL A 122 23.41 3.40 3.33
CA VAL A 122 23.11 4.23 2.14
C VAL A 122 24.29 4.19 1.16
N LEU A 123 24.00 4.11 -0.13
CA LEU A 123 25.03 4.14 -1.17
C LEU A 123 25.77 5.49 -1.20
N GLN A 124 27.08 5.45 -1.42
CA GLN A 124 27.84 6.67 -1.71
C GLN A 124 27.31 7.34 -2.98
N GLY A 125 27.17 8.67 -2.93
CA GLY A 125 26.53 9.46 -3.99
C GLY A 125 25.02 9.63 -3.86
N VAL A 126 24.37 8.94 -2.91
CA VAL A 126 22.96 9.17 -2.56
C VAL A 126 22.89 10.17 -1.41
N GLU A 127 22.17 11.27 -1.60
CA GLU A 127 21.82 12.24 -0.58
C GLU A 127 20.53 11.79 0.14
N VAL A 128 20.51 11.87 1.47
CA VAL A 128 19.32 11.57 2.27
C VAL A 128 18.70 12.90 2.67
N LYS A 129 17.54 13.23 2.11
CA LYS A 129 16.84 14.49 2.40
C LYS A 129 16.05 14.43 3.69
N GLU A 130 15.37 13.31 3.91
CA GLU A 130 14.47 13.12 5.05
C GLU A 130 14.42 11.65 5.45
N VAL A 131 14.29 11.39 6.75
CA VAL A 131 14.12 10.06 7.33
C VAL A 131 13.04 10.13 8.41
N VAL A 132 12.08 9.21 8.37
CA VAL A 132 11.09 9.01 9.43
C VAL A 132 11.32 7.62 9.98
N ALA A 133 11.66 7.55 11.26
CA ALA A 133 11.85 6.28 11.96
C ALA A 133 10.50 5.66 12.33
N ASN A 134 10.39 4.36 12.12
CA ASN A 134 9.25 3.51 12.46
C ASN A 134 7.85 4.04 12.06
N PRO A 135 7.62 4.47 10.81
CA PRO A 135 6.31 4.99 10.39
C PRO A 135 5.19 3.95 10.45
N LEU A 136 5.50 2.66 10.49
CA LEU A 136 4.53 1.56 10.60
C LEU A 136 4.26 1.13 12.05
N ASP A 137 4.83 1.81 13.04
CA ASP A 137 4.67 1.51 14.47
C ASP A 137 5.02 0.05 14.85
N PHE A 138 6.01 -0.54 14.18
CA PHE A 138 6.46 -1.90 14.49
C PHE A 138 7.15 -1.99 15.85
N GLU A 139 6.98 -3.13 16.51
CA GLU A 139 7.72 -3.49 17.72
C GLU A 139 9.01 -4.22 17.37
N ALA A 140 10.05 -4.09 18.20
CA ALA A 140 11.28 -4.84 18.01
C ALA A 140 11.01 -6.37 18.01
N PRO A 141 11.70 -7.15 17.17
CA PRO A 141 12.86 -6.78 16.35
C PRO A 141 12.53 -6.24 14.95
N GLN A 142 11.25 -6.01 14.65
CA GLN A 142 10.84 -5.41 13.38
C GLN A 142 11.17 -3.92 13.37
N GLN A 143 11.54 -3.44 12.18
CA GLN A 143 11.94 -2.06 11.94
C GLN A 143 11.27 -1.56 10.67
N SER A 144 10.90 -0.28 10.65
CA SER A 144 10.47 0.40 9.43
C SER A 144 11.11 1.79 9.32
N PHE A 145 11.36 2.24 8.09
CA PHE A 145 11.88 3.58 7.81
C PHE A 145 11.20 4.16 6.57
N GLY A 146 10.69 5.38 6.69
CA GLY A 146 10.36 6.20 5.52
C GLY A 146 11.57 7.04 5.16
N VAL A 147 11.98 7.07 3.90
CA VAL A 147 13.14 7.86 3.46
C VAL A 147 12.88 8.61 2.15
N ALA A 148 13.38 9.84 2.07
CA ALA A 148 13.47 10.62 0.84
C ALA A 148 14.95 10.72 0.42
N LEU A 149 15.26 10.25 -0.79
CA LEU A 149 16.62 10.10 -1.30
C LEU A 149 16.79 10.86 -2.60
N VAL A 150 17.99 11.38 -2.85
CA VAL A 150 18.38 11.95 -4.15
C VAL A 150 19.66 11.32 -4.66
N ARG A 151 19.68 10.96 -5.94
CA ARG A 151 20.87 10.51 -6.65
C ARG A 151 20.81 11.02 -8.09
N ASP A 152 21.88 11.62 -8.58
CA ASP A 152 21.98 12.08 -9.98
C ASP A 152 20.78 12.95 -10.42
N ALA A 153 20.32 13.84 -9.52
CA ALA A 153 19.13 14.69 -9.67
C ALA A 153 17.76 13.96 -9.70
N GLU A 154 17.74 12.64 -9.57
CA GLU A 154 16.52 11.86 -9.38
C GLU A 154 16.18 11.77 -7.89
N GLU A 155 14.93 12.08 -7.52
CA GLU A 155 14.44 11.98 -6.16
C GLU A 155 13.47 10.80 -6.03
N ARG A 156 13.67 9.96 -5.02
CA ARG A 156 12.87 8.77 -4.74
C ARG A 156 12.41 8.77 -3.29
N TRP A 157 11.17 8.34 -3.08
CA TRP A 157 10.61 8.12 -1.75
C TRP A 157 10.45 6.62 -1.52
N MET A 158 10.85 6.13 -0.36
CA MET A 158 10.86 4.70 -0.04
C MET A 158 10.32 4.44 1.38
N VAL A 159 9.61 3.33 1.54
CA VAL A 159 9.32 2.71 2.82
C VAL A 159 10.09 1.40 2.85
N LEU A 160 10.96 1.26 3.83
CA LEU A 160 11.77 0.07 4.07
C LEU A 160 11.20 -0.65 5.28
N THR A 161 11.09 -1.97 5.20
CA THR A 161 10.81 -2.83 6.35
C THR A 161 11.92 -3.83 6.53
N GLY A 162 12.18 -4.22 7.77
CA GLY A 162 13.20 -5.20 8.09
C GLY A 162 12.96 -5.87 9.42
N GLU A 163 13.67 -6.97 9.64
CA GLU A 163 13.67 -7.69 10.91
C GLU A 163 15.09 -8.14 11.21
N ASN A 164 15.50 -8.08 12.48
CA ASN A 164 16.81 -8.53 12.93
C ASN A 164 17.96 -7.89 12.13
N GLY A 165 17.78 -6.61 11.78
CA GLY A 165 18.79 -5.85 11.05
C GLY A 165 18.94 -6.18 9.57
N ARG A 166 18.00 -6.91 8.99
CA ARG A 166 17.99 -7.22 7.56
C ARG A 166 16.75 -6.62 6.91
N SER A 167 16.97 -5.93 5.78
CA SER A 167 15.87 -5.50 4.92
C SER A 167 15.06 -6.73 4.48
N SER A 168 13.75 -6.68 4.71
CA SER A 168 12.79 -7.71 4.30
C SER A 168 11.99 -7.27 3.07
N SER A 169 11.66 -5.99 2.98
CA SER A 169 10.93 -5.42 1.86
C SER A 169 11.21 -3.93 1.69
N ALA A 170 10.98 -3.44 0.48
CA ALA A 170 11.04 -2.03 0.17
C ALA A 170 9.94 -1.71 -0.84
N THR A 171 9.16 -0.65 -0.57
CA THR A 171 8.23 -0.06 -1.54
C THR A 171 8.74 1.33 -1.86
N TRP A 172 8.74 1.70 -3.15
CA TRP A 172 9.25 3.00 -3.57
C TRP A 172 8.44 3.60 -4.73
N ASP A 173 8.51 4.92 -4.83
CA ASP A 173 7.95 5.69 -5.93
C ASP A 173 8.91 6.84 -6.27
N ASP A 174 8.87 7.27 -7.54
CA ASP A 174 9.50 8.53 -7.94
C ASP A 174 8.82 9.69 -7.21
N ALA A 175 9.62 10.62 -6.70
CA ALA A 175 9.10 11.76 -5.97
C ALA A 175 8.16 12.59 -6.85
N ARG A 176 7.13 13.16 -6.22
CA ARG A 176 6.17 14.08 -6.86
C ARG A 176 5.30 13.47 -7.96
N LYS A 177 5.27 12.14 -8.10
CA LYS A 177 4.42 11.44 -9.08
C LYS A 177 2.92 11.59 -8.79
N ARG A 178 2.50 11.40 -7.54
CA ARG A 178 1.09 11.50 -7.10
C ARG A 178 0.87 12.43 -5.91
N HIS A 179 1.89 12.63 -5.08
CA HIS A 179 1.82 13.46 -3.88
C HIS A 179 2.80 14.62 -4.00
N ALA A 180 2.48 15.79 -3.46
CA ALA A 180 3.35 16.96 -3.56
C ALA A 180 4.55 16.89 -2.62
N THR A 181 4.39 16.22 -1.47
CA THR A 181 5.39 16.13 -0.41
C THR A 181 5.65 14.67 0.00
N PHE A 182 6.84 14.43 0.58
CA PHE A 182 7.20 13.13 1.12
C PHE A 182 6.29 12.71 2.28
N ALA A 183 5.92 13.65 3.16
CA ALA A 183 5.02 13.38 4.27
C ALA A 183 3.63 12.88 3.83
N ASP A 184 3.03 13.51 2.81
CA ASP A 184 1.72 13.08 2.29
C ASP A 184 1.80 11.68 1.67
N TRP A 185 2.86 11.40 0.91
CA TRP A 185 3.09 10.08 0.35
C TRP A 185 3.29 9.02 1.44
N LEU A 186 4.06 9.33 2.48
CA LEU A 186 4.34 8.40 3.57
C LEU A 186 3.05 8.06 4.34
N VAL A 187 2.17 9.02 4.57
CA VAL A 187 0.85 8.77 5.19
C VAL A 187 0.02 7.78 4.36
N ASP A 188 -0.04 7.96 3.04
CA ASP A 188 -0.75 7.06 2.13
C ASP A 188 -0.14 5.64 2.13
N GLN A 189 1.20 5.54 2.13
CA GLN A 189 1.87 4.24 2.24
C GLN A 189 1.58 3.53 3.57
N VAL A 190 1.61 4.25 4.69
CA VAL A 190 1.28 3.69 6.02
C VAL A 190 -0.18 3.25 6.07
N GLU A 191 -1.11 4.03 5.50
CA GLU A 191 -2.52 3.65 5.44
C GLU A 191 -2.74 2.43 4.54
N PHE A 192 -2.07 2.37 3.39
CA PHE A 192 -2.10 1.23 2.49
C PHE A 192 -1.60 -0.04 3.17
N ASP A 193 -0.44 0.02 3.83
CA ASP A 193 0.15 -1.12 4.52
C ASP A 193 -0.76 -1.60 5.65
N ARG A 194 -1.29 -0.69 6.47
CA ARG A 194 -2.27 -1.01 7.53
C ARG A 194 -3.52 -1.68 6.98
N LYS A 195 -4.05 -1.22 5.84
CA LYS A 195 -5.20 -1.87 5.18
C LYS A 195 -4.86 -3.27 4.67
N ALA A 196 -3.68 -3.45 4.07
CA ALA A 196 -3.23 -4.77 3.63
C ALA A 196 -3.16 -5.76 4.80
N LEU A 197 -2.69 -5.30 5.97
CA LEU A 197 -2.70 -6.08 7.21
C LEU A 197 -4.12 -6.39 7.72
N GLU A 198 -5.06 -5.48 7.56
CA GLU A 198 -6.48 -5.72 7.90
C GLU A 198 -7.14 -6.74 6.96
N GLU A 199 -6.78 -6.74 5.68
CA GLU A 199 -7.36 -7.64 4.66
C GLU A 199 -6.78 -9.06 4.75
N SER A 200 -5.52 -9.22 5.15
CA SER A 200 -4.87 -10.53 5.29
C SER A 200 -4.04 -10.63 6.58
N PRO A 201 -4.69 -10.83 7.75
CA PRO A 201 -4.00 -10.77 9.04
C PRO A 201 -3.25 -12.06 9.40
N VAL A 202 -3.30 -13.08 8.53
CA VAL A 202 -2.56 -14.34 8.64
C VAL A 202 -1.77 -14.55 7.36
N PHE A 203 -0.59 -15.17 7.47
CA PHE A 203 0.30 -15.41 6.33
C PHE A 203 1.12 -16.67 6.53
N LEU A 204 1.63 -17.21 5.43
CA LEU A 204 2.53 -18.35 5.44
C LEU A 204 3.89 -17.91 4.88
N ASP A 205 4.95 -17.93 5.70
CA ASP A 205 6.28 -17.52 5.24
C ASP A 205 6.84 -18.51 4.20
N ARG A 206 7.94 -18.14 3.51
CA ARG A 206 8.59 -19.00 2.49
C ARG A 206 9.13 -20.33 3.02
N ARG A 207 9.21 -20.52 4.34
CA ARG A 207 9.60 -21.77 4.99
C ARG A 207 8.39 -22.59 5.40
N GLY A 208 7.18 -22.15 5.05
CA GLY A 208 5.94 -22.75 5.49
C GLY A 208 5.68 -22.52 6.98
N VAL A 209 6.13 -21.42 7.59
CA VAL A 209 5.78 -21.10 9.00
C VAL A 209 4.58 -20.18 9.00
N LEU A 210 3.51 -20.58 9.71
CA LEU A 210 2.31 -19.76 9.88
C LEU A 210 2.64 -18.58 10.77
N GLY A 211 2.39 -17.38 10.26
CA GLY A 211 2.41 -16.13 11.01
C GLY A 211 1.03 -15.51 11.09
N ALA A 212 0.80 -14.73 12.14
CA ALA A 212 -0.38 -13.89 12.30
C ALA A 212 0.07 -12.51 12.80
N TYR A 213 -0.55 -11.46 12.28
CA TYR A 213 -0.35 -10.11 12.76
C TYR A 213 -1.10 -9.90 14.09
N ALA A 214 -0.74 -8.83 14.82
CA ALA A 214 -1.22 -8.59 16.18
C ALA A 214 -2.76 -8.58 16.26
N ASN A 215 -3.29 -9.16 17.35
CA ASN A 215 -4.72 -9.23 17.69
C ASN A 215 -5.57 -10.21 16.86
N VAL A 216 -4.97 -11.09 16.07
CA VAL A 216 -5.66 -12.25 15.49
C VAL A 216 -5.42 -13.51 16.31
N THR A 217 -6.49 -14.28 16.51
CA THR A 217 -6.40 -15.59 17.17
C THR A 217 -6.58 -16.68 16.12
N VAL A 218 -5.52 -17.43 15.82
CA VAL A 218 -5.63 -18.66 15.02
C VAL A 218 -6.42 -19.70 15.83
N LEU A 219 -7.54 -20.16 15.29
CA LEU A 219 -8.43 -21.13 15.94
C LEU A 219 -8.09 -22.56 15.51
N GLN A 220 -7.85 -22.75 14.21
CA GLN A 220 -7.50 -24.04 13.64
C GLN A 220 -6.58 -23.86 12.42
N GLU A 221 -5.64 -24.79 12.25
CA GLU A 221 -4.73 -24.85 11.11
C GLU A 221 -4.74 -26.28 10.56
N VAL A 222 -4.79 -26.42 9.24
CA VAL A 222 -4.60 -27.67 8.51
C VAL A 222 -3.46 -27.46 7.53
N ARG A 223 -2.35 -28.17 7.77
CA ARG A 223 -1.16 -28.13 6.92
C ARG A 223 -1.33 -29.02 5.70
N ALA A 224 -0.88 -28.52 4.55
CA ALA A 224 -0.90 -29.24 3.28
C ALA A 224 -2.22 -29.97 2.99
N PRO A 225 -3.37 -29.28 3.04
CA PRO A 225 -4.65 -29.89 2.72
C PRO A 225 -4.64 -30.38 1.27
N ALA A 226 -4.96 -31.65 1.05
CA ALA A 226 -5.01 -32.23 -0.28
C ALA A 226 -6.02 -31.51 -1.19
N GLU A 227 -7.06 -30.93 -0.59
CA GLU A 227 -8.09 -30.12 -1.23
C GLU A 227 -7.56 -28.82 -1.85
N ALA A 228 -6.36 -28.37 -1.48
CA ALA A 228 -5.74 -27.18 -2.04
C ALA A 228 -4.82 -27.45 -3.26
N ALA A 229 -4.72 -28.70 -3.73
CA ALA A 229 -3.81 -29.10 -4.82
C ALA A 229 -4.05 -28.36 -6.15
N ALA A 230 -5.23 -27.77 -6.34
CA ALA A 230 -5.56 -26.97 -7.52
C ALA A 230 -4.95 -25.55 -7.51
N TYR A 231 -4.51 -25.05 -6.35
CA TYR A 231 -4.08 -23.65 -6.17
C TYR A 231 -2.55 -23.51 -6.14
N ALA A 232 -1.86 -24.45 -5.50
CA ALA A 232 -0.41 -24.47 -5.34
C ALA A 232 0.07 -25.90 -4.97
N PRO A 233 1.38 -26.20 -5.02
CA PRO A 233 1.92 -27.41 -4.41
C PRO A 233 1.42 -27.56 -2.97
N VAL A 234 0.86 -28.72 -2.63
CA VAL A 234 0.16 -28.90 -1.34
C VAL A 234 1.08 -28.63 -0.16
N GLU A 235 2.36 -29.00 -0.25
CA GLU A 235 3.40 -28.74 0.75
C GLU A 235 3.62 -27.25 1.05
N ASP A 236 3.27 -26.37 0.11
CA ASP A 236 3.40 -24.92 0.23
C ASP A 236 2.10 -24.26 0.71
N THR A 237 1.10 -25.03 1.16
CA THR A 237 -0.22 -24.51 1.55
C THR A 237 -0.60 -24.78 3.01
N ALA A 238 -1.41 -23.88 3.56
CA ALA A 238 -2.10 -24.09 4.83
C ALA A 238 -3.53 -23.53 4.77
N ALA A 239 -4.52 -24.28 5.26
CA ALA A 239 -5.87 -23.78 5.51
C ALA A 239 -5.97 -23.34 6.97
N VAL A 240 -6.47 -22.13 7.20
CA VAL A 240 -6.51 -21.51 8.53
C VAL A 240 -7.91 -20.99 8.82
N GLU A 241 -8.40 -21.31 10.00
CA GLU A 241 -9.55 -20.66 10.63
C GLU A 241 -9.00 -19.73 11.71
N TYR A 242 -9.37 -18.46 11.65
CA TYR A 242 -8.91 -17.47 12.61
C TYR A 242 -10.04 -16.51 13.00
N ARG A 243 -9.85 -15.84 14.14
CA ARG A 243 -10.73 -14.79 14.64
C ARG A 243 -10.09 -13.42 14.47
N THR A 244 -10.77 -12.51 13.80
CA THR A 244 -10.35 -11.11 13.61
C THR A 244 -10.37 -10.35 14.96
N PRO A 245 -9.73 -9.18 15.06
CA PRO A 245 -9.82 -8.34 16.27
C PRO A 245 -11.25 -7.90 16.60
N ARG A 246 -12.16 -7.90 15.61
CA ARG A 246 -13.58 -7.58 15.78
C ARG A 246 -14.43 -8.76 16.27
N GLY A 247 -13.84 -9.96 16.33
CA GLY A 247 -14.51 -11.18 16.78
C GLY A 247 -15.08 -12.05 15.67
N ASP A 248 -14.97 -11.62 14.41
CA ASP A 248 -15.44 -12.38 13.25
C ASP A 248 -14.55 -13.60 13.01
N VAL A 249 -15.15 -14.75 12.67
CA VAL A 249 -14.40 -15.93 12.25
C VAL A 249 -14.19 -15.86 10.74
N VAL A 250 -13.00 -16.17 10.24
CA VAL A 250 -12.67 -16.17 8.82
C VAL A 250 -11.90 -17.44 8.48
N PHE A 251 -12.10 -17.95 7.28
CA PHE A 251 -11.34 -19.06 6.72
C PHE A 251 -10.42 -18.55 5.62
N ALA A 252 -9.17 -19.02 5.58
CA ALA A 252 -8.21 -18.62 4.57
C ALA A 252 -7.39 -19.81 4.06
N LEU A 253 -7.08 -19.78 2.76
CA LEU A 253 -6.02 -20.58 2.15
C LEU A 253 -4.78 -19.69 2.04
N LEU A 254 -3.67 -20.15 2.61
CA LEU A 254 -2.38 -19.46 2.59
C LEU A 254 -1.41 -20.23 1.69
N ILE A 255 -0.64 -19.50 0.88
CA ILE A 255 0.43 -20.05 0.04
C ILE A 255 1.77 -19.50 0.54
N ALA A 256 2.77 -20.37 0.68
CA ALA A 256 4.08 -20.01 1.24
C ALA A 256 4.77 -18.92 0.41
N GLY A 257 4.95 -17.74 1.01
CA GLY A 257 5.52 -16.57 0.34
C GLY A 257 4.65 -15.98 -0.77
N GLY A 258 3.38 -16.39 -0.86
CA GLY A 258 2.39 -15.88 -1.79
C GLY A 258 1.24 -15.19 -1.06
N ASP A 259 0.15 -14.98 -1.81
CA ASP A 259 -1.05 -14.34 -1.29
C ASP A 259 -1.88 -15.29 -0.44
N ALA A 260 -2.71 -14.71 0.43
CA ALA A 260 -3.79 -15.41 1.11
C ALA A 260 -5.09 -15.20 0.35
N THR A 261 -5.93 -16.22 0.29
CA THR A 261 -7.32 -16.07 -0.16
C THR A 261 -8.26 -16.36 0.99
N THR A 262 -9.11 -15.39 1.33
CA THR A 262 -10.10 -15.52 2.41
C THR A 262 -11.45 -15.92 1.84
N VAL A 263 -12.23 -16.67 2.62
CA VAL A 263 -13.59 -17.09 2.30
C VAL A 263 -14.51 -16.64 3.41
N ASP A 264 -15.57 -15.91 3.04
CA ASP A 264 -16.62 -15.48 3.95
C ASP A 264 -17.34 -16.70 4.55
N PRO A 265 -17.41 -16.85 5.88
CA PRO A 265 -18.16 -17.95 6.51
C PRO A 265 -19.60 -18.11 5.99
N ALA A 266 -20.23 -17.03 5.52
CA ALA A 266 -21.59 -17.05 4.99
C ALA A 266 -21.73 -17.83 3.67
N VAL A 267 -20.65 -18.08 2.93
CA VAL A 267 -20.69 -18.92 1.72
C VAL A 267 -20.57 -20.41 2.04
N LEU A 268 -20.25 -20.77 3.28
CA LEU A 268 -20.15 -22.15 3.73
C LEU A 268 -21.52 -22.61 4.29
N GLU A 269 -21.96 -23.81 3.93
CA GLU A 269 -23.20 -24.41 4.47
C GLU A 269 -23.18 -24.45 6.01
N THR A 270 -22.02 -24.72 6.59
CA THR A 270 -21.76 -24.57 8.02
C THR A 270 -20.33 -24.06 8.17
N PRO A 271 -20.09 -22.95 8.89
CA PRO A 271 -18.78 -22.32 8.97
C PRO A 271 -17.83 -23.14 9.84
N THR A 272 -17.19 -24.14 9.24
CA THR A 272 -16.25 -25.07 9.86
C THR A 272 -15.09 -25.33 8.91
N MET A 273 -13.92 -25.67 9.45
CA MET A 273 -12.75 -26.03 8.64
C MET A 273 -13.06 -27.14 7.62
N ALA A 274 -13.83 -28.16 8.01
CA ALA A 274 -14.21 -29.24 7.10
C ALA A 274 -15.09 -28.76 5.94
N ALA A 275 -15.98 -27.80 6.16
CA ALA A 275 -16.79 -27.21 5.09
C ALA A 275 -15.94 -26.31 4.19
N PHE A 276 -15.00 -25.56 4.76
CA PHE A 276 -14.04 -24.76 4.00
C PHE A 276 -13.19 -25.62 3.07
N LEU A 277 -12.60 -26.73 3.55
CA LEU A 277 -11.81 -27.64 2.71
C LEU A 277 -12.65 -28.26 1.57
N ARG A 278 -13.91 -28.65 1.83
CA ARG A 278 -14.82 -29.08 0.77
C ARG A 278 -15.10 -27.98 -0.25
N HIS A 279 -15.25 -26.74 0.21
CA HIS A 279 -15.42 -25.58 -0.67
C HIS A 279 -14.18 -25.37 -1.55
N LEU A 280 -12.97 -25.47 -0.99
CA LEU A 280 -11.71 -25.39 -1.74
C LEU A 280 -11.65 -26.43 -2.85
N ALA A 281 -11.96 -27.70 -2.54
CA ALA A 281 -11.97 -28.78 -3.52
C ALA A 281 -12.97 -28.51 -4.65
N ALA A 282 -14.20 -28.11 -4.31
CA ALA A 282 -15.24 -27.82 -5.29
C ALA A 282 -14.88 -26.65 -6.21
N GLN A 283 -14.28 -25.59 -5.68
CA GLN A 283 -13.79 -24.46 -6.47
C GLN A 283 -12.61 -24.86 -7.38
N GLY A 284 -11.71 -25.70 -6.88
CA GLY A 284 -10.60 -26.25 -7.66
C GLY A 284 -11.09 -27.07 -8.85
N ASP A 285 -12.07 -27.95 -8.63
CA ASP A 285 -12.70 -28.77 -9.67
C ASP A 285 -13.45 -27.93 -10.73
N SER A 286 -13.99 -26.79 -10.34
CA SER A 286 -14.72 -25.89 -11.26
C SER A 286 -13.81 -25.10 -12.20
N GLY A 287 -12.54 -24.92 -11.83
CA GLY A 287 -11.60 -24.05 -12.54
C GLY A 287 -11.85 -22.54 -12.39
N GLU A 288 -12.85 -22.11 -11.61
CA GLU A 288 -13.11 -20.68 -11.37
C GLU A 288 -12.11 -20.03 -10.40
N GLY A 289 -11.36 -20.85 -9.65
CA GLY A 289 -10.45 -20.38 -8.60
C GLY A 289 -11.20 -19.90 -7.35
N LEU A 290 -10.45 -19.49 -6.32
CA LEU A 290 -11.04 -18.81 -5.18
C LEU A 290 -11.26 -17.34 -5.54
N ARG A 291 -12.47 -16.83 -5.31
CA ARG A 291 -12.82 -15.41 -5.45
C ARG A 291 -13.12 -14.81 -4.10
#